data_AF-A0AAV9NQU2-F1
#
_entry.id   AF-A0AAV9NQU2-F1
#
_cell.length_a   1.000
_cell.length_b   1.000
_cell.length_c   1.000
_cell.angle_alpha   90.00
_cell.angle_beta   90.00
_cell.angle_gamma   90.00
#
_symmetry.space_group_name_H-M   'P 1'
#
loop_
_entity.id
_entity.type
_entity.pdbx_description
1 polymer ?
#
loop_
_entity_poly.entity_id
_entity_poly.type
_entity_poly.pdbx_seq_one_letter_code
_entity_poly.pdbx_strand_id
1 'polypeptide(L)'
;MAVEGNMDLAEAATKITWYALNSDGIRSDHAFASATVYYEDPRLWKNQWRKSTHFVTDRITALSSLAMTGVANRLSRNMVYQLFQNVVDYADRYRGMQSVVLHGLEAFAEIDLVEDRHGTWHTPPHWIDSVFQMAGFVMNGSDVTNTRDFFYITPGWDALRLAKPLEAGRPYQSYVRMFPSEEEPNLFLGDIYALQDGEIVGICEGIKFRKIPRVLMSQLFSGAPRKSQQSPTVPDKKGVISLRPNGLTNSAKPIGPLHKSAKNPAAETSQFSSANLVIPEPRPEILPDHTPKTGSPEPAVTPDEGVGAVQAPEVVTSVLAVVSRETGIGVKDFTPDASFNEMGIDSLMSLVLSEKLLREVGVEVKSATFLECPTVGEFTEWLTQYH
;
A
#
# COMPACT_ATOMS: atom_id res chain seq x y z
N MET A 1 -21.71 7.71 -13.74
CA MET A 1 -21.91 6.80 -12.59
C MET A 1 -23.39 6.75 -12.29
N ALA A 2 -23.94 5.57 -12.02
CA ALA A 2 -25.29 5.40 -11.49
C ALA A 2 -25.22 5.02 -10.01
N VAL A 3 -26.22 5.46 -9.24
CA VAL A 3 -26.32 5.21 -7.80
C VAL A 3 -27.72 4.71 -7.48
N GLU A 4 -27.80 3.66 -6.68
CA GLU A 4 -29.04 3.09 -6.18
C GLU A 4 -29.05 3.15 -4.66
N GLY A 5 -30.16 3.60 -4.07
CA GLY A 5 -30.34 3.70 -2.62
C GLY A 5 -31.59 2.95 -2.19
N ASN A 6 -31.44 1.97 -1.30
CA ASN A 6 -32.55 1.24 -0.70
C ASN A 6 -32.62 1.57 0.79
N MET A 7 -33.71 2.22 1.21
CA MET A 7 -33.92 2.67 2.57
C MET A 7 -34.69 1.63 3.38
N ASP A 8 -34.12 1.24 4.51
CA ASP A 8 -34.78 0.41 5.51
C ASP A 8 -35.11 1.29 6.73
N LEU A 9 -36.41 1.55 6.91
CA LEU A 9 -36.90 2.37 8.02
C LEU A 9 -36.87 1.64 9.36
N ALA A 10 -36.92 0.31 9.37
CA ALA A 10 -36.88 -0.48 10.61
C ALA A 10 -35.46 -0.47 11.19
N GLU A 11 -34.46 -0.56 10.33
CA GLU A 11 -33.03 -0.53 10.70
C GLU A 11 -32.46 0.90 10.77
N ALA A 12 -33.28 1.93 10.47
CA ALA A 12 -32.84 3.32 10.35
C ALA A 12 -31.57 3.44 9.48
N ALA A 13 -31.58 2.79 8.32
CA ALA A 13 -30.41 2.66 7.46
C ALA A 13 -30.76 2.83 5.98
N THR A 14 -29.75 3.11 5.16
CA THR A 14 -29.89 3.12 3.70
C THR A 14 -28.70 2.46 3.05
N LYS A 15 -28.95 1.37 2.33
CA LYS A 15 -27.94 0.69 1.52
C LYS A 15 -27.78 1.43 0.20
N ILE A 16 -26.57 1.90 -0.06
CA ILE A 16 -26.18 2.60 -1.27
C ILE A 16 -25.28 1.69 -2.10
N THR A 17 -25.54 1.62 -3.40
CA THR A 17 -24.77 0.82 -4.35
C THR A 17 -24.41 1.67 -5.57
N TRP A 18 -23.14 1.60 -5.99
CA TRP A 18 -22.60 2.38 -7.10
C TRP A 18 -22.23 1.50 -8.29
N TYR A 19 -22.59 1.99 -9.48
CA TYR A 19 -22.40 1.28 -10.74
C TYR A 19 -21.66 2.15 -11.75
N ALA A 20 -20.75 1.52 -12.48
CA ALA A 20 -20.10 2.14 -13.62
C ALA A 20 -21.12 2.36 -14.75
N LEU A 21 -20.95 3.42 -15.51
CA LEU A 21 -21.65 3.62 -16.78
C LEU A 21 -20.66 3.41 -17.91
N ASN A 22 -21.06 2.70 -18.95
CA ASN A 22 -20.29 2.64 -20.19
C ASN A 22 -20.40 3.98 -20.97
N SER A 23 -19.74 4.07 -22.12
CA SER A 23 -19.77 5.27 -22.99
C SER A 23 -21.16 5.68 -23.44
N ASP A 24 -22.08 4.72 -23.51
CA ASP A 24 -23.46 4.91 -23.98
C ASP A 24 -24.41 5.25 -22.81
N GLY A 25 -23.87 5.41 -21.59
CA GLY A 25 -24.65 5.70 -20.38
C GLY A 25 -25.36 4.46 -19.80
N ILE A 26 -25.09 3.26 -20.31
CA ILE A 26 -25.68 2.02 -19.82
C ILE A 26 -24.96 1.59 -18.55
N ARG A 27 -25.74 1.25 -17.53
CA ARG A 27 -25.27 0.78 -16.23
C ARG A 27 -24.67 -0.63 -16.34
N SER A 28 -23.52 -0.83 -15.72
CA SER A 28 -22.93 -2.17 -15.50
C SER A 28 -23.86 -3.06 -14.67
N ASP A 29 -23.92 -4.36 -14.99
CA ASP A 29 -24.67 -5.34 -14.21
C ASP A 29 -24.10 -5.50 -12.79
N HIS A 30 -22.79 -5.31 -12.65
CA HIS A 30 -22.09 -5.43 -11.39
C HIS A 30 -21.77 -4.05 -10.81
N ALA A 31 -22.04 -3.90 -9.52
CA ALA A 31 -21.63 -2.74 -8.74
C ALA A 31 -20.13 -2.77 -8.48
N PHE A 32 -19.50 -1.59 -8.46
CA PHE A 32 -18.08 -1.47 -8.10
C PHE A 32 -17.87 -1.08 -6.64
N ALA A 33 -18.91 -0.58 -5.97
CA ALA A 33 -18.89 -0.25 -4.55
C ALA A 33 -20.30 -0.35 -3.94
N SER A 34 -20.35 -0.59 -2.64
CA SER A 34 -21.57 -0.49 -1.85
C SER A 34 -21.24 -0.06 -0.42
N ALA A 35 -22.18 0.58 0.25
CA ALA A 35 -22.07 0.98 1.65
C ALA A 35 -23.45 1.05 2.29
N THR A 36 -23.52 0.95 3.61
CA THR A 36 -24.75 1.19 4.37
C THR A 36 -24.57 2.45 5.22
N VAL A 37 -25.46 3.42 5.03
CA VAL A 37 -25.52 4.63 5.85
C VAL A 37 -26.48 4.37 7.00
N TYR A 38 -25.99 4.46 8.23
CA TYR A 38 -26.80 4.33 9.45
C TYR A 38 -27.14 5.71 10.02
N TYR A 39 -28.38 5.88 10.48
CA TYR A 39 -28.87 7.13 11.06
C TYR A 39 -28.71 7.11 12.58
N GLU A 40 -27.50 7.38 13.06
CA GLU A 40 -27.18 7.34 14.49
C GLU A 40 -26.94 8.75 15.09
N ASP A 41 -26.84 8.82 16.42
CA ASP A 41 -26.55 10.05 17.16
C ASP A 41 -25.03 10.20 17.42
N PRO A 42 -24.37 11.24 16.87
CA PRO A 42 -22.94 11.46 17.09
C PRO A 42 -22.51 11.63 18.55
N ARG A 43 -23.44 11.97 19.45
CA ARG A 43 -23.16 12.08 20.90
C ARG A 43 -22.83 10.72 21.52
N LEU A 44 -23.41 9.63 21.01
CA LEU A 44 -23.14 8.28 21.49
C LEU A 44 -21.68 7.89 21.16
N TRP A 45 -21.25 8.16 19.93
CA TRP A 45 -19.89 7.89 19.48
C TRP A 45 -18.87 8.69 20.28
N LYS A 46 -19.08 10.00 20.47
CA LYS A 46 -18.17 10.84 21.26
C LYS A 46 -17.96 10.30 22.68
N ASN A 47 -19.01 9.83 23.34
CA ASN A 47 -18.88 9.25 24.68
C ASN A 47 -18.08 7.95 24.70
N GLN A 48 -18.21 7.12 23.66
CA GLN A 48 -17.41 5.91 23.50
C GLN A 48 -15.94 6.25 23.23
N TRP A 49 -15.68 7.21 22.32
CA TRP A 49 -14.35 7.59 21.89
C TRP A 49 -13.50 8.22 23.00
N ARG A 50 -14.12 8.91 23.97
CA ARG A 50 -13.41 9.50 25.13
C ARG A 50 -12.51 8.49 25.86
N LYS A 51 -12.92 7.23 25.92
CA LYS A 51 -12.11 6.16 26.53
C LYS A 51 -10.84 5.87 25.71
N SER A 52 -10.96 5.90 24.39
CA SER A 52 -9.86 5.66 23.45
C SER A 52 -8.94 6.87 23.29
N THR A 53 -9.44 8.10 23.49
CA THR A 53 -8.68 9.34 23.31
C THR A 53 -7.35 9.30 24.06
N HIS A 54 -7.37 8.93 25.35
CA HIS A 54 -6.17 8.89 26.18
C HIS A 54 -5.12 7.90 25.66
N PHE A 55 -5.55 6.69 25.25
CA PHE A 55 -4.64 5.70 24.69
C PHE A 55 -4.03 6.18 23.36
N VAL A 56 -4.84 6.77 22.49
CA VAL A 56 -4.37 7.30 21.19
C VAL A 56 -3.37 8.44 21.40
N THR A 57 -3.67 9.40 22.29
CA THR A 57 -2.76 10.51 22.59
C THR A 57 -1.44 10.05 23.22
N ASP A 58 -1.49 9.02 24.07
CA ASP A 58 -0.29 8.43 24.68
C ASP A 58 0.59 7.76 23.61
N ARG A 59 -0.02 7.06 22.64
CA ARG A 59 0.71 6.47 21.50
C ARG A 59 1.36 7.51 20.61
N ILE A 60 0.65 8.60 20.29
CA ILE A 60 1.19 9.74 19.52
C ILE A 60 2.38 10.38 20.25
N THR A 61 2.28 10.55 21.57
CA THR A 61 3.37 11.08 22.41
C THR A 61 4.58 10.14 22.43
N ALA A 62 4.34 8.84 22.52
CA ALA A 62 5.39 7.83 22.47
C ALA A 62 6.10 7.82 21.10
N LEU A 63 5.36 7.84 20.00
CA LEU A 63 5.93 7.93 18.64
C LEU A 63 6.75 9.20 18.44
N SER A 64 6.25 10.34 18.94
CA SER A 64 6.99 11.61 18.91
C SER A 64 8.32 11.50 19.65
N SER A 65 8.31 10.83 20.81
CA SER A 65 9.53 10.59 21.60
C SER A 65 10.52 9.69 20.87
N LEU A 66 10.05 8.62 20.23
CA LEU A 66 10.88 7.74 19.40
C LEU A 66 11.50 8.48 18.21
N ALA A 67 10.78 9.43 17.62
CA ALA A 67 11.31 10.24 16.52
C ALA A 67 12.42 11.19 16.99
N MET A 68 12.27 11.79 18.17
CA MET A 68 13.30 12.65 18.75
C MET A 68 14.60 11.90 19.07
N THR A 69 14.51 10.62 19.42
CA THR A 69 15.68 9.76 19.68
C THR A 69 16.22 9.09 18.42
N GLY A 70 15.63 9.35 17.25
CA GLY A 70 16.06 8.77 15.97
C GLY A 70 15.66 7.31 15.76
N VAL A 71 14.77 6.76 16.61
CA VAL A 71 14.26 5.39 16.51
C VAL A 71 13.09 5.32 15.52
N ALA A 72 12.20 6.31 15.54
CA ALA A 72 11.11 6.43 14.57
C ALA A 72 11.50 7.37 13.42
N ASN A 73 10.98 7.10 12.22
CA ASN A 73 11.14 7.98 11.07
C ASN A 73 10.24 9.21 11.22
N ARG A 74 10.76 10.40 10.92
CA ARG A 74 9.97 11.63 10.76
C ARG A 74 10.12 12.17 9.35
N LEU A 75 9.03 12.13 8.59
CA LEU A 75 8.99 12.41 7.16
C LEU A 75 8.26 13.72 6.90
N SER A 76 8.83 14.56 6.03
CA SER A 76 8.16 15.76 5.55
C SER A 76 7.09 15.42 4.51
N ARG A 77 6.12 16.32 4.31
CA ARG A 77 5.12 16.27 3.23
C ARG A 77 5.70 15.76 1.91
N ASN A 78 6.77 16.39 1.42
CA ASN A 78 7.35 16.06 0.12
C ASN A 78 7.89 14.62 0.11
N MET A 79 8.56 14.20 1.18
CA MET A 79 9.08 12.83 1.28
C MET A 79 7.95 11.80 1.36
N VAL A 80 6.89 12.08 2.12
CA VAL A 80 5.72 11.21 2.24
C VAL A 80 5.11 10.96 0.87
N TYR A 81 4.78 12.00 0.11
CA TYR A 81 4.17 11.81 -1.22
C TYR A 81 5.15 11.29 -2.27
N GLN A 82 6.46 11.57 -2.15
CA GLN A 82 7.47 10.96 -3.00
C GLN A 82 7.57 9.44 -2.78
N LEU A 83 7.50 8.98 -1.54
CA LEU A 83 7.47 7.54 -1.24
C LEU A 83 6.16 6.91 -1.69
N PHE A 84 5.04 7.61 -1.51
CA PHE A 84 3.72 7.09 -1.87
C PHE A 84 3.53 6.94 -3.39
N GLN A 85 4.20 7.77 -4.20
CA GLN A 85 4.21 7.74 -5.66
C GLN A 85 4.65 6.39 -6.26
N ASN A 86 5.28 5.52 -5.48
CA ASN A 86 5.58 4.15 -5.90
C ASN A 86 4.32 3.30 -6.18
N VAL A 87 3.18 3.71 -5.63
CA VAL A 87 1.89 3.02 -5.77
C VAL A 87 0.78 3.99 -6.21
N VAL A 88 0.75 5.20 -5.65
CA VAL A 88 -0.31 6.19 -5.90
C VAL A 88 0.27 7.58 -6.13
N ASP A 89 -0.02 8.17 -7.30
CA ASP A 89 0.31 9.57 -7.57
C ASP A 89 -0.87 10.49 -7.18
N TYR A 90 -0.83 11.00 -5.95
CA TYR A 90 -1.87 11.89 -5.43
C TYR A 90 -1.83 13.27 -6.11
N ALA A 91 -2.97 13.76 -6.56
CA ALA A 91 -3.14 15.15 -6.98
C ALA A 91 -3.00 16.10 -5.77
N ASP A 92 -2.55 17.33 -6.00
CA ASP A 92 -2.21 18.28 -4.92
C ASP A 92 -3.31 18.48 -3.87
N ARG A 93 -4.59 18.49 -4.30
CA ARG A 93 -5.75 18.64 -3.39
C ARG A 93 -5.95 17.47 -2.41
N TYR A 94 -5.41 16.29 -2.71
CA TYR A 94 -5.42 15.10 -1.85
C TYR A 94 -4.18 15.02 -0.95
N ARG A 95 -3.21 15.91 -1.14
CA ARG A 95 -1.99 15.91 -0.36
C ARG A 95 -2.23 16.64 0.97
N GLY A 96 -3.01 16.10 1.91
CA GLY A 96 -3.29 16.77 3.19
C GLY A 96 -2.21 16.63 4.26
N MET A 97 -1.51 15.48 4.31
CA MET A 97 -0.44 15.22 5.27
C MET A 97 0.73 16.22 5.13
N GLN A 98 1.10 16.88 6.23
CA GLN A 98 2.21 17.85 6.31
C GLN A 98 3.49 17.22 6.85
N SER A 99 3.35 16.31 7.81
CA SER A 99 4.43 15.48 8.30
C SER A 99 3.87 14.17 8.82
N VAL A 100 4.65 13.11 8.71
CA VAL A 100 4.31 11.77 9.24
C VAL A 100 5.44 11.31 10.14
N VAL A 101 5.09 10.80 11.32
CA VAL A 101 6.00 10.01 12.16
C VAL A 101 5.57 8.55 12.06
N LEU A 102 6.53 7.68 11.74
CA LEU A 102 6.29 6.27 11.43
C LEU A 102 7.31 5.39 12.15
N HIS A 103 6.82 4.32 12.79
CA HIS A 103 7.64 3.27 13.38
C HIS A 103 6.97 1.91 13.18
N GLY A 104 7.55 1.07 12.32
CA GLY A 104 6.95 -0.21 11.93
C GLY A 104 5.61 -0.03 11.21
N LEU A 105 4.55 -0.59 11.79
CA LEU A 105 3.17 -0.50 11.27
C LEU A 105 2.33 0.56 12.02
N GLU A 106 2.95 1.45 12.77
CA GLU A 106 2.28 2.48 13.56
C GLU A 106 2.73 3.87 13.12
N ALA A 107 1.78 4.79 12.94
CA ALA A 107 2.08 6.14 12.50
C ALA A 107 1.09 7.18 13.03
N PHE A 108 1.54 8.43 13.06
CA PHE A 108 0.64 9.58 13.10
C PHE A 108 1.07 10.65 12.08
N ALA A 109 0.12 11.48 11.66
CA ALA A 109 0.33 12.55 10.71
C ALA A 109 -0.30 13.85 11.19
N GLU A 110 0.40 14.96 10.93
CA GLU A 110 -0.20 16.30 10.96
C GLU A 110 -0.82 16.60 9.60
N ILE A 111 -2.03 17.15 9.57
CA ILE A 111 -2.85 17.27 8.37
C ILE A 111 -3.43 18.67 8.26
N ASP A 112 -3.22 19.31 7.11
CA ASP A 112 -3.96 20.52 6.73
C ASP A 112 -4.80 20.25 5.50
N LEU A 113 -6.05 20.69 5.55
CA LEU A 113 -7.00 20.56 4.46
C LEU A 113 -6.97 21.81 3.58
N VAL A 114 -6.96 21.60 2.25
CA VAL A 114 -7.05 22.70 1.28
C VAL A 114 -8.41 23.39 1.40
N GLU A 115 -8.44 24.73 1.29
CA GLU A 115 -9.69 25.50 1.44
C GLU A 115 -10.71 25.24 0.32
N ASP A 116 -10.23 24.97 -0.90
CA ASP A 116 -11.10 24.69 -2.04
C ASP A 116 -11.84 23.35 -1.86
N ARG A 117 -13.18 23.44 -1.90
CA ARG A 117 -14.07 22.28 -1.81
C ARG A 117 -14.22 21.55 -3.13
N HIS A 118 -13.83 22.15 -4.25
CA HIS A 118 -13.98 21.61 -5.60
C HIS A 118 -15.42 21.11 -5.88
N GLY A 119 -16.41 21.94 -5.54
CA GLY A 119 -17.83 21.67 -5.76
C GLY A 119 -18.65 21.62 -4.46
N THR A 120 -19.89 21.14 -4.61
CA THR A 120 -20.85 21.04 -3.50
C THR A 120 -20.83 19.64 -2.93
N TRP A 121 -20.43 19.54 -1.67
CA TRP A 121 -20.29 18.28 -0.95
C TRP A 121 -20.82 18.43 0.47
N HIS A 122 -21.34 17.35 1.06
CA HIS A 122 -21.48 17.26 2.51
C HIS A 122 -20.09 17.40 3.17
N THR A 123 -19.20 16.46 2.87
CA THR A 123 -17.77 16.51 3.20
C THR A 123 -17.00 16.25 1.89
N PRO A 124 -16.11 17.15 1.46
CA PRO A 124 -15.31 16.95 0.25
C PRO A 124 -14.50 15.65 0.28
N PRO A 125 -14.53 14.83 -0.79
CA PRO A 125 -13.83 13.54 -0.82
C PRO A 125 -12.33 13.65 -0.58
N HIS A 126 -11.68 14.68 -1.10
CA HIS A 126 -10.24 14.92 -0.90
C HIS A 126 -9.88 15.30 0.53
N TRP A 127 -10.83 15.83 1.31
CA TRP A 127 -10.65 16.05 2.74
C TRP A 127 -10.74 14.75 3.54
N ILE A 128 -11.74 13.92 3.23
CA ILE A 128 -11.88 12.60 3.87
C ILE A 128 -10.62 11.78 3.60
N ASP A 129 -10.22 11.66 2.34
CA ASP A 129 -9.05 10.89 1.94
C ASP A 129 -7.76 11.45 2.58
N SER A 130 -7.58 12.78 2.59
CA SER A 130 -6.44 13.40 3.29
C SER A 130 -6.31 12.98 4.75
N VAL A 131 -7.42 12.87 5.48
CA VAL A 131 -7.46 12.47 6.90
C VAL A 131 -7.25 10.97 7.10
N PHE A 132 -7.75 10.14 6.18
CA PHE A 132 -7.82 8.68 6.34
C PHE A 132 -6.91 7.87 5.41
N GLN A 133 -6.09 8.51 4.57
CA GLN A 133 -5.14 7.81 3.67
C GLN A 133 -3.90 7.25 4.39
N MET A 134 -3.70 7.58 5.67
CA MET A 134 -2.46 7.23 6.38
C MET A 134 -2.23 5.72 6.50
N ALA A 135 -3.28 4.90 6.63
CA ALA A 135 -3.13 3.45 6.59
C ALA A 135 -2.51 2.98 5.26
N GLY A 136 -2.90 3.58 4.15
CA GLY A 136 -2.31 3.30 2.84
C GLY A 136 -0.84 3.68 2.78
N PHE A 137 -0.45 4.79 3.42
CA PHE A 137 0.95 5.20 3.50
C PHE A 137 1.75 4.25 4.39
N VAL A 138 1.24 3.85 5.54
CA VAL A 138 1.91 2.84 6.40
C VAL A 138 2.17 1.56 5.63
N MET A 139 1.17 1.06 4.88
CA MET A 139 1.32 -0.20 4.16
C MET A 139 2.25 -0.10 2.94
N ASN A 140 2.24 1.04 2.22
CA ASN A 140 2.97 1.19 0.95
C ASN A 140 4.23 2.08 1.03
N GLY A 141 4.51 2.68 2.17
CA GLY A 141 5.63 3.60 2.39
C GLY A 141 6.49 3.27 3.61
N SER A 142 6.13 2.24 4.39
CA SER A 142 6.95 1.76 5.50
C SER A 142 8.10 0.86 5.06
N ASP A 143 9.14 0.83 5.86
CA ASP A 143 10.34 0.00 5.68
C ASP A 143 10.15 -1.44 6.16
N VAL A 144 9.08 -1.74 6.92
CA VAL A 144 8.76 -3.10 7.37
C VAL A 144 7.88 -3.89 6.40
N THR A 145 7.34 -3.24 5.35
CA THR A 145 6.52 -3.91 4.33
C THR A 145 7.31 -4.12 3.03
N ASN A 146 7.07 -5.24 2.34
CA ASN A 146 7.73 -5.51 1.05
C ASN A 146 6.99 -4.77 -0.09
N THR A 147 7.33 -3.51 -0.27
CA THR A 147 6.78 -2.64 -1.33
C THR A 147 7.48 -2.78 -2.68
N ARG A 148 8.59 -3.54 -2.73
CA ARG A 148 9.31 -3.86 -3.96
C ARG A 148 8.52 -4.85 -4.80
N ASP A 149 8.07 -5.93 -4.17
CA ASP A 149 7.44 -7.07 -4.83
C ASP A 149 5.91 -7.04 -4.71
N PHE A 150 5.37 -6.32 -3.72
CA PHE A 150 3.94 -6.21 -3.45
C PHE A 150 3.49 -4.76 -3.33
N PHE A 151 2.20 -4.53 -3.51
CA PHE A 151 1.52 -3.29 -3.16
C PHE A 151 0.26 -3.64 -2.36
N TYR A 152 -0.25 -2.67 -1.61
CA TYR A 152 -1.34 -2.89 -0.68
C TYR A 152 -2.50 -1.98 -1.06
N ILE A 153 -3.68 -2.55 -1.30
CA ILE A 153 -4.89 -1.80 -1.65
C ILE A 153 -5.99 -2.02 -0.62
N THR A 154 -6.83 -1.00 -0.43
CA THR A 154 -7.96 -1.12 0.47
C THR A 154 -9.20 -1.66 -0.26
N PRO A 155 -9.77 -2.80 0.17
CA PRO A 155 -11.08 -3.24 -0.31
C PRO A 155 -12.24 -2.53 0.40
N GLY A 156 -11.96 -1.79 1.48
CA GLY A 156 -12.96 -1.09 2.28
C GLY A 156 -12.61 -1.05 3.77
N TRP A 157 -13.59 -0.68 4.56
CA TRP A 157 -13.56 -0.55 6.01
C TRP A 157 -14.89 -1.01 6.61
N ASP A 158 -14.97 -1.18 7.93
CA ASP A 158 -16.20 -1.62 8.59
C ASP A 158 -17.13 -0.44 8.87
N ALA A 159 -16.61 0.62 9.47
CA ALA A 159 -17.38 1.84 9.73
C ALA A 159 -16.53 3.10 9.57
N LEU A 160 -17.13 4.18 9.07
CA LEU A 160 -16.52 5.51 9.04
C LEU A 160 -17.48 6.50 9.69
N ARG A 161 -17.06 7.09 10.81
CA ARG A 161 -17.87 8.01 11.61
C ARG A 161 -17.14 9.32 11.78
N LEU A 162 -17.84 10.41 11.51
CA LEU A 162 -17.38 11.77 11.73
C LEU A 162 -18.31 12.45 12.73
N ALA A 163 -17.79 12.85 13.88
CA ALA A 163 -18.55 13.54 14.92
C ALA A 163 -18.98 14.96 14.51
N LYS A 164 -18.31 15.51 13.50
CA LYS A 164 -18.60 16.78 12.82
C LYS A 164 -17.99 16.73 11.42
N PRO A 165 -18.51 17.51 10.45
CA PRO A 165 -17.87 17.64 9.14
C PRO A 165 -16.40 18.06 9.27
N LEU A 166 -15.57 17.59 8.34
CA LEU A 166 -14.20 18.09 8.20
C LEU A 166 -14.24 19.48 7.58
N GLU A 167 -13.39 20.37 8.06
CA GLU A 167 -13.35 21.78 7.65
C GLU A 167 -11.89 22.23 7.52
N ALA A 168 -11.59 23.00 6.47
CA ALA A 168 -10.29 23.63 6.31
C ALA A 168 -10.05 24.77 7.31
N GLY A 169 -8.79 25.19 7.44
CA GLY A 169 -8.38 26.31 8.30
C GLY A 169 -7.98 25.92 9.73
N ARG A 170 -8.21 24.67 10.14
CA ARG A 170 -7.67 24.13 11.40
C ARG A 170 -6.99 22.79 11.15
N PRO A 171 -5.79 22.55 11.70
CA PRO A 171 -5.09 21.29 11.50
C PRO A 171 -5.84 20.14 12.18
N TYR A 172 -5.61 18.96 11.62
CA TYR A 172 -6.01 17.67 12.20
C TYR A 172 -4.76 16.85 12.46
N GLN A 173 -4.88 15.92 13.39
CA GLN A 173 -3.92 14.84 13.56
C GLN A 173 -4.60 13.52 13.19
N SER A 174 -3.93 12.67 12.42
CA SER A 174 -4.41 11.32 12.15
C SER A 174 -3.47 10.31 12.82
N TYR A 175 -3.99 9.27 13.45
CA TYR A 175 -3.22 8.18 14.06
C TYR A 175 -3.73 6.82 13.57
N VAL A 176 -2.83 5.88 13.30
CA VAL A 176 -3.15 4.52 12.87
C VAL A 176 -2.12 3.53 13.40
N ARG A 177 -2.59 2.33 13.71
CA ARG A 177 -1.74 1.16 13.90
C ARG A 177 -2.29 0.01 13.07
N MET A 178 -1.54 -0.41 12.05
CA MET A 178 -1.87 -1.57 11.24
C MET A 178 -1.33 -2.84 11.90
N PHE A 179 -2.03 -3.96 11.69
CA PHE A 179 -1.61 -5.29 12.12
C PHE A 179 -2.07 -6.35 11.11
N PRO A 180 -1.32 -7.45 10.94
CA PRO A 180 -1.75 -8.55 10.06
C PRO A 180 -3.00 -9.23 10.63
N SER A 181 -3.90 -9.69 9.76
CA SER A 181 -5.03 -10.54 10.13
C SER A 181 -4.54 -11.93 10.55
N GLU A 182 -5.14 -12.49 11.59
CA GLU A 182 -4.91 -13.88 12.00
C GLU A 182 -5.67 -14.88 11.11
N GLU A 183 -6.74 -14.42 10.44
CA GLU A 183 -7.62 -15.27 9.63
C GLU A 183 -7.21 -15.27 8.14
N GLU A 184 -6.69 -14.16 7.63
CA GLU A 184 -6.35 -13.97 6.21
C GLU A 184 -4.86 -13.58 6.06
N PRO A 185 -3.97 -14.47 5.57
CA PRO A 185 -2.52 -14.24 5.51
C PRO A 185 -2.06 -13.02 4.68
N ASN A 186 -2.92 -12.51 3.80
CA ASN A 186 -2.64 -11.37 2.91
C ASN A 186 -3.41 -10.10 3.31
N LEU A 187 -4.05 -10.09 4.47
CA LEU A 187 -4.87 -8.97 4.92
C LEU A 187 -4.23 -8.27 6.12
N PHE A 188 -4.24 -6.94 6.09
CA PHE A 188 -3.87 -6.09 7.21
C PHE A 188 -5.09 -5.27 7.63
N LEU A 189 -5.23 -5.07 8.92
CA LEU A 189 -6.35 -4.39 9.56
C LEU A 189 -5.83 -3.26 10.43
N GLY A 190 -6.66 -2.26 10.67
CA GLY A 190 -6.36 -1.19 11.60
C GLY A 190 -7.53 -0.23 11.76
N ASP A 191 -7.41 0.65 12.75
CA ASP A 191 -8.33 1.76 12.93
C ASP A 191 -7.57 3.06 12.74
N ILE A 192 -8.19 4.01 12.05
CA ILE A 192 -7.64 5.35 11.85
C ILE A 192 -8.44 6.32 12.70
N TYR A 193 -7.74 7.07 13.54
CA TYR A 193 -8.30 8.05 14.45
C TYR A 193 -7.96 9.45 13.94
N ALA A 194 -8.98 10.26 13.69
CA ALA A 194 -8.82 11.67 13.37
C ALA A 194 -9.05 12.50 14.64
N LEU A 195 -8.07 13.30 15.03
CA LEU A 195 -8.07 14.15 16.21
C LEU A 195 -8.01 15.62 15.81
N GLN A 196 -8.59 16.46 16.65
CA GLN A 196 -8.42 17.90 16.63
C GLN A 196 -8.39 18.41 18.07
N ASP A 197 -7.40 19.24 18.39
CA ASP A 197 -7.17 19.75 19.75
C ASP A 197 -7.06 18.65 20.83
N GLY A 198 -6.50 17.48 20.46
CA GLY A 198 -6.35 16.33 21.36
C GLY A 198 -7.63 15.51 21.57
N GLU A 199 -8.74 15.84 20.91
CA GLU A 199 -10.01 15.11 20.99
C GLU A 199 -10.28 14.36 19.68
N ILE A 200 -10.81 13.13 19.77
CA ILE A 200 -11.21 12.37 18.58
C ILE A 200 -12.45 13.00 17.95
N VAL A 201 -12.35 13.33 16.66
CA VAL A 201 -13.43 13.92 15.84
C VAL A 201 -13.90 12.98 14.73
N GLY A 202 -13.19 11.89 14.47
CA GLY A 202 -13.62 10.85 13.56
C GLY A 202 -12.83 9.56 13.70
N ILE A 203 -13.44 8.45 13.33
CA ILE A 203 -12.79 7.14 13.30
C ILE A 203 -13.18 6.40 12.01
N CYS A 204 -12.19 5.82 11.33
CA CYS A 204 -12.37 4.78 10.32
C CYS A 204 -12.00 3.44 10.95
N GLU A 205 -13.01 2.64 11.28
CA GLU A 205 -12.88 1.36 11.98
C GLU A 205 -12.69 0.21 10.98
N GLY A 206 -11.79 -0.70 11.30
CA GLY A 206 -11.56 -1.91 10.52
C GLY A 206 -11.16 -1.65 9.08
N ILE A 207 -10.34 -0.61 8.83
CA ILE A 207 -9.81 -0.39 7.49
C ILE A 207 -8.92 -1.56 7.10
N LYS A 208 -9.16 -2.08 5.89
CA LYS A 208 -8.50 -3.28 5.39
C LYS A 208 -7.48 -2.90 4.33
N PHE A 209 -6.36 -3.61 4.28
CA PHE A 209 -5.37 -3.52 3.21
C PHE A 209 -4.94 -4.92 2.78
N ARG A 210 -5.20 -5.27 1.52
CA ARG A 210 -4.81 -6.55 0.94
C ARG A 210 -3.46 -6.42 0.23
N LYS A 211 -2.54 -7.32 0.56
CA LYS A 211 -1.25 -7.49 -0.11
C LYS A 211 -1.46 -8.13 -1.48
N ILE A 212 -1.01 -7.46 -2.53
CA ILE A 212 -1.14 -7.91 -3.92
C ILE A 212 0.24 -7.92 -4.59
N PRO A 213 0.61 -9.01 -5.29
CA PRO A 213 1.83 -9.05 -6.08
C PRO A 213 1.86 -7.94 -7.13
N ARG A 214 2.95 -7.16 -7.19
CA ARG A 214 3.08 -6.02 -8.14
C ARG A 214 2.99 -6.41 -9.60
N VAL A 215 3.27 -7.67 -9.93
CA VAL A 215 3.10 -8.20 -11.30
C VAL A 215 1.67 -7.92 -11.80
N LEU A 216 0.66 -8.13 -10.94
CA LEU A 216 -0.76 -7.94 -11.24
C LEU A 216 -1.22 -6.48 -11.37
N MET A 217 -0.35 -5.50 -11.11
CA MET A 217 -0.72 -4.09 -11.11
C MET A 217 -1.26 -3.66 -12.48
N SER A 218 -0.69 -4.18 -13.56
CA SER A 218 -1.16 -3.89 -14.92
C SER A 218 -2.59 -4.37 -15.13
N GLN A 219 -2.92 -5.60 -14.73
CA GLN A 219 -4.25 -6.18 -14.90
C GLN A 219 -5.31 -5.52 -14.01
N LEU A 220 -4.95 -5.13 -12.79
CA LEU A 220 -5.87 -4.47 -11.84
C LEU A 220 -6.21 -3.03 -12.25
N PHE A 221 -5.28 -2.29 -12.83
CA PHE A 221 -5.45 -0.86 -13.14
C PHE A 221 -5.45 -0.54 -14.63
N SER A 222 -5.24 -1.51 -15.51
CA SER A 222 -5.54 -1.34 -16.94
C SER A 222 -7.04 -1.26 -17.11
N GLY A 223 -7.54 -0.08 -17.44
CA GLY A 223 -8.82 0.00 -18.16
C GLY A 223 -8.72 -0.83 -19.44
N ALA A 224 -9.85 -1.36 -19.93
CA ALA A 224 -9.94 -2.09 -21.19
C ALA A 224 -9.03 -1.44 -22.25
N PRO A 225 -8.25 -2.22 -23.02
CA PRO A 225 -7.17 -1.69 -23.84
C PRO A 225 -7.70 -0.53 -24.68
N ARG A 226 -7.14 0.67 -24.45
CA ARG A 226 -7.33 1.78 -25.38
C ARG A 226 -6.87 1.25 -26.73
N LYS A 227 -7.81 0.96 -27.64
CA LYS A 227 -7.49 0.72 -29.04
C LYS A 227 -6.59 1.87 -29.46
N SER A 228 -5.34 1.55 -29.75
CA SER A 228 -4.40 2.49 -30.32
C SER A 228 -5.06 3.06 -31.58
N GLN A 229 -5.57 4.29 -31.47
CA GLN A 229 -5.89 5.05 -32.66
C GLN A 229 -4.56 5.25 -33.38
N GLN A 230 -4.34 4.44 -34.42
CA GLN A 230 -3.37 4.74 -35.43
C GLN A 230 -3.70 6.14 -35.94
N SER A 231 -2.81 7.09 -35.65
CA SER A 231 -2.84 8.43 -36.22
C SER A 231 -2.89 8.29 -37.75
N PRO A 232 -3.83 8.95 -38.45
CA PRO A 232 -3.83 8.93 -39.91
C PRO A 232 -2.57 9.63 -40.40
N THR A 233 -1.84 8.96 -41.27
CA THR A 233 -0.70 9.49 -42.03
C THR A 233 -1.16 10.70 -42.84
N VAL A 234 -0.60 11.88 -42.54
CA VAL A 234 -0.78 13.09 -43.35
C VAL A 234 0.14 13.00 -44.57
N PRO A 235 -0.36 13.21 -45.81
CA PRO A 235 0.48 13.23 -46.99
C PRO A 235 1.26 14.55 -47.09
N ASP A 236 2.52 14.37 -47.44
CA ASP A 236 3.58 15.35 -47.65
C ASP A 236 3.19 16.42 -48.70
N LYS A 237 3.32 17.71 -48.35
CA LYS A 237 3.35 18.81 -49.33
C LYS A 237 4.48 19.79 -49.02
N LYS A 238 5.38 19.85 -50.00
CA LYS A 238 6.56 20.72 -50.11
C LYS A 238 6.23 22.21 -50.08
N GLY A 239 7.10 22.96 -49.39
CA GLY A 239 7.56 24.29 -49.79
C GLY A 239 6.92 25.47 -49.04
N VAL A 240 7.73 26.21 -48.26
CA VAL A 240 8.11 27.63 -48.49
C VAL A 240 8.94 28.16 -47.29
N ILE A 241 10.20 28.47 -47.61
CA ILE A 241 11.09 29.57 -47.18
C ILE A 241 11.00 30.14 -45.74
N SER A 242 12.18 30.06 -45.10
CA SER A 242 12.69 30.77 -43.91
C SER A 242 12.58 32.29 -43.94
N LEU A 243 12.17 32.90 -42.83
CA LEU A 243 12.73 34.19 -42.37
C LEU A 243 12.87 34.21 -40.84
N ARG A 244 14.13 34.29 -40.36
CA ARG A 244 14.50 34.75 -39.02
C ARG A 244 14.57 36.28 -39.00
N PRO A 245 14.41 36.90 -37.83
CA PRO A 245 15.25 38.05 -37.48
C PRO A 245 16.05 37.82 -36.18
N ASN A 246 17.38 37.92 -36.29
CA ASN A 246 18.25 38.46 -35.22
C ASN A 246 17.88 39.95 -35.05
N GLY A 247 18.00 40.66 -33.93
CA GLY A 247 18.78 40.54 -32.70
C GLY A 247 19.14 41.98 -32.27
N LEU A 248 19.31 42.25 -30.97
CA LEU A 248 19.99 43.43 -30.34
C LEU A 248 19.86 43.24 -28.81
N THR A 249 20.77 42.54 -28.13
CA THR A 249 21.95 43.04 -27.38
C THR A 249 21.68 44.21 -26.41
N ASN A 250 21.82 43.96 -25.10
CA ASN A 250 22.70 44.73 -24.24
C ASN A 250 23.13 43.95 -22.99
N SER A 251 24.43 44.04 -22.70
CA SER A 251 25.14 43.41 -21.58
C SER A 251 25.18 44.30 -20.35
N ALA A 252 25.19 43.69 -19.15
CA ALA A 252 26.08 44.06 -18.04
C ALA A 252 26.13 42.91 -17.01
N LYS A 253 27.36 42.47 -16.65
CA LYS A 253 27.66 41.53 -15.55
C LYS A 253 28.12 42.31 -14.27
N PRO A 254 28.76 41.69 -13.25
CA PRO A 254 28.16 41.37 -11.95
C PRO A 254 28.86 42.09 -10.79
N ILE A 255 28.24 42.18 -9.60
CA ILE A 255 28.96 42.67 -8.40
C ILE A 255 28.59 41.83 -7.17
N GLY A 256 29.63 41.23 -6.59
CA GLY A 256 29.85 41.04 -5.15
C GLY A 256 31.36 41.06 -4.92
N PRO A 257 31.91 40.92 -3.70
CA PRO A 257 31.35 41.05 -2.35
C PRO A 257 32.15 42.08 -1.48
N LEU A 258 31.76 42.38 -0.23
CA LEU A 258 32.66 42.75 0.90
C LEU A 258 31.92 43.01 2.24
N HIS A 259 32.10 42.09 3.20
CA HIS A 259 32.55 42.27 4.60
C HIS A 259 32.11 43.49 5.47
N LYS A 260 31.48 43.26 6.64
CA LYS A 260 32.12 43.23 7.99
C LYS A 260 31.12 43.12 9.18
N SER A 261 31.60 42.35 10.15
CA SER A 261 31.22 42.12 11.56
C SER A 261 30.81 43.34 12.39
N ALA A 262 29.87 43.18 13.36
CA ALA A 262 30.16 43.27 14.81
C ALA A 262 28.92 43.29 15.74
N LYS A 263 29.00 42.45 16.80
CA LYS A 263 28.58 42.62 18.22
C LYS A 263 27.15 42.25 18.72
N ASN A 264 27.17 41.26 19.62
CA ASN A 264 26.22 40.94 20.71
C ASN A 264 26.14 42.04 21.80
N PRO A 265 25.12 41.95 22.68
CA PRO A 265 25.33 41.47 24.08
C PRO A 265 24.32 40.35 24.47
N ALA A 266 24.67 39.21 25.08
CA ALA A 266 24.89 38.91 26.52
C ALA A 266 23.80 39.50 27.45
N ALA A 267 23.16 38.82 28.40
CA ALA A 267 23.21 37.50 29.05
C ALA A 267 21.77 37.20 29.61
N GLU A 268 21.37 36.01 30.03
CA GLU A 268 21.66 35.44 31.36
C GLU A 268 21.42 33.92 31.38
N THR A 269 22.29 33.24 32.12
CA THR A 269 22.36 31.79 32.30
C THR A 269 22.23 31.53 33.80
N SER A 270 21.32 30.65 34.22
CA SER A 270 21.29 30.13 35.58
C SER A 270 21.67 28.65 35.56
N GLN A 271 22.76 28.36 36.28
CA GLN A 271 23.36 27.05 36.51
C GLN A 271 22.67 26.30 37.66
N PHE A 272 23.20 25.09 37.93
CA PHE A 272 22.92 24.07 38.96
C PHE A 272 22.06 22.90 38.45
N SER A 273 22.41 21.63 38.64
CA SER A 273 23.61 20.98 39.18
C SER A 273 23.50 19.50 38.79
N SER A 274 24.55 18.91 38.24
CA SER A 274 24.61 17.48 37.94
C SER A 274 24.77 16.67 39.22
N ALA A 275 23.83 15.78 39.50
CA ALA A 275 24.00 14.71 40.50
C ALA A 275 24.10 13.37 39.75
N ASN A 276 25.26 12.73 39.89
CA ASN A 276 25.55 11.38 39.44
C ASN A 276 24.57 10.38 40.09
N LEU A 277 23.83 9.65 39.27
CA LEU A 277 23.21 8.38 39.67
C LEU A 277 23.79 7.30 38.76
N VAL A 278 24.69 6.51 39.34
CA VAL A 278 25.21 5.25 38.81
C VAL A 278 24.10 4.21 38.96
N ILE A 279 23.64 3.63 37.85
CA ILE A 279 22.81 2.40 37.82
C ILE A 279 23.36 1.50 36.70
N PRO A 280 23.47 0.17 36.90
CA PRO A 280 24.47 -0.68 36.25
C PRO A 280 24.11 -1.14 34.84
N GLU A 281 25.15 -1.38 34.02
CA GLU A 281 25.05 -2.09 32.74
C GLU A 281 24.48 -3.52 32.92
N PRO A 282 23.58 -3.99 32.03
CA PRO A 282 23.18 -5.38 32.01
C PRO A 282 24.28 -6.24 31.36
N ARG A 283 24.84 -7.14 32.18
CA ARG A 283 25.74 -8.24 31.81
C ARG A 283 25.05 -9.16 30.78
N PRO A 284 25.75 -9.61 29.71
CA PRO A 284 25.20 -10.59 28.78
C PRO A 284 25.05 -11.96 29.45
N GLU A 285 23.84 -12.50 29.40
CA GLU A 285 23.52 -13.88 29.77
C GLU A 285 24.13 -14.85 28.75
N ILE A 286 24.92 -15.78 29.27
CA ILE A 286 25.53 -16.89 28.54
C ILE A 286 24.43 -17.95 28.37
N LEU A 287 23.89 -18.08 27.16
CA LEU A 287 23.13 -19.27 26.77
C LEU A 287 24.09 -20.47 26.62
N PRO A 288 23.70 -21.67 27.06
CA PRO A 288 24.50 -22.87 26.89
C PRO A 288 24.60 -23.29 25.41
N ASP A 289 25.84 -23.61 25.06
CA ASP A 289 26.35 -24.07 23.78
C ASP A 289 25.72 -25.41 23.38
N HIS A 290 24.82 -25.41 22.39
CA HIS A 290 24.39 -26.62 21.69
C HIS A 290 25.25 -26.79 20.43
N THR A 291 26.49 -27.21 20.61
CA THR A 291 27.31 -27.77 19.53
C THR A 291 26.72 -29.11 19.07
N PRO A 292 26.39 -29.30 17.79
CA PRO A 292 26.14 -30.62 17.23
C PRO A 292 27.46 -31.41 17.21
N LYS A 293 27.44 -32.64 17.73
CA LYS A 293 28.57 -33.56 17.70
C LYS A 293 29.02 -33.83 16.26
N THR A 294 30.28 -33.51 15.98
CA THR A 294 31.05 -33.93 14.82
C THR A 294 31.18 -35.45 14.83
N GLY A 295 30.48 -36.13 13.90
CA GLY A 295 30.74 -37.52 13.55
C GLY A 295 31.90 -37.61 12.57
N SER A 296 32.81 -38.55 12.81
CA SER A 296 33.91 -38.91 11.91
C SER A 296 33.38 -39.48 10.57
N PRO A 297 34.18 -39.42 9.49
CA PRO A 297 33.72 -39.70 8.12
C PRO A 297 33.97 -41.15 7.70
N GLU A 298 33.01 -41.76 6.98
CA GLU A 298 33.24 -42.91 6.09
C GLU A 298 32.01 -43.17 5.20
N PRO A 299 32.13 -43.84 4.05
CA PRO A 299 32.83 -43.41 2.83
C PRO A 299 31.85 -43.15 1.67
N ALA A 300 32.36 -42.50 0.62
CA ALA A 300 31.69 -42.32 -0.65
C ALA A 300 31.27 -43.68 -1.24
N VAL A 301 29.97 -43.83 -1.52
CA VAL A 301 29.42 -44.86 -2.41
C VAL A 301 28.83 -44.16 -3.61
N THR A 302 29.19 -44.71 -4.77
CA THR A 302 28.92 -44.34 -6.15
C THR A 302 27.44 -44.09 -6.47
N PRO A 303 27.13 -43.36 -7.58
CA PRO A 303 25.76 -43.15 -8.01
C PRO A 303 25.17 -44.47 -8.54
N ASP A 304 24.03 -44.87 -7.98
CA ASP A 304 23.20 -45.94 -8.52
C ASP A 304 22.33 -45.34 -9.62
N GLU A 305 22.62 -45.71 -10.85
CA GLU A 305 21.74 -45.50 -12.01
C GLU A 305 20.58 -46.50 -11.92
N GLY A 306 19.35 -45.99 -11.99
CA GLY A 306 18.22 -46.80 -12.49
C GLY A 306 16.98 -46.86 -11.62
N VAL A 307 16.21 -45.78 -11.60
CA VAL A 307 14.74 -45.89 -11.71
C VAL A 307 14.30 -44.84 -12.71
N GLY A 308 13.66 -45.27 -13.81
CA GLY A 308 13.29 -44.43 -14.93
C GLY A 308 12.37 -43.28 -14.52
N ALA A 309 12.97 -42.11 -14.28
CA ALA A 309 12.24 -40.85 -14.33
C ALA A 309 11.98 -40.57 -15.80
N VAL A 310 10.71 -40.65 -16.20
CA VAL A 310 10.24 -39.99 -17.42
C VAL A 310 10.65 -38.53 -17.26
N GLN A 311 11.64 -38.08 -18.02
CA GLN A 311 12.02 -36.67 -18.01
C GLN A 311 10.80 -35.91 -18.49
N ALA A 312 10.13 -35.21 -17.57
CA ALA A 312 9.09 -34.27 -17.94
C ALA A 312 9.69 -33.27 -18.94
N PRO A 313 8.93 -32.83 -19.97
CA PRO A 313 9.40 -31.83 -20.91
C PRO A 313 10.04 -30.65 -20.16
N GLU A 314 11.11 -30.07 -20.71
CA GLU A 314 11.85 -28.95 -20.09
C GLU A 314 10.91 -27.78 -19.71
N VAL A 315 9.87 -27.57 -20.52
CA VAL A 315 8.77 -26.62 -20.28
C VAL A 315 8.02 -26.95 -18.99
N VAL A 316 7.61 -28.21 -18.78
CA VAL A 316 6.89 -28.64 -17.57
C VAL A 316 7.72 -28.42 -16.33
N THR A 317 9.02 -28.75 -16.39
CA THR A 317 9.93 -28.56 -15.25
C THR A 317 10.11 -27.07 -14.93
N SER A 318 10.25 -26.24 -15.96
CA SER A 318 10.38 -24.77 -15.81
C SER A 318 9.11 -24.15 -15.25
N VAL A 319 7.93 -24.56 -15.73
CA VAL A 319 6.63 -24.09 -15.24
C VAL A 319 6.42 -24.50 -13.78
N LEU A 320 6.64 -25.77 -13.42
CA LEU A 320 6.49 -26.23 -12.02
C LEU A 320 7.48 -25.55 -11.08
N ALA A 321 8.69 -25.20 -11.54
CA ALA A 321 9.64 -24.44 -10.74
C ALA A 321 9.14 -23.02 -10.41
N VAL A 322 8.46 -22.36 -11.37
CA VAL A 322 7.80 -21.06 -11.11
C VAL A 322 6.66 -21.26 -10.11
N VAL A 323 5.77 -22.24 -10.33
CA VAL A 323 4.65 -22.51 -9.42
C VAL A 323 5.14 -22.77 -8.00
N SER A 324 6.17 -23.61 -7.83
CA SER A 324 6.78 -23.91 -6.53
C SER A 324 7.28 -22.66 -5.80
N ARG A 325 7.97 -21.77 -6.52
CA ARG A 325 8.52 -20.55 -5.93
C ARG A 325 7.44 -19.57 -5.50
N GLU A 326 6.32 -19.50 -6.23
CA GLU A 326 5.22 -18.58 -5.92
C GLU A 326 4.30 -19.08 -4.82
N THR A 327 4.02 -20.39 -4.78
CA THR A 327 3.19 -20.99 -3.72
C THR A 327 4.00 -21.27 -2.45
N GLY A 328 5.33 -21.33 -2.55
CA GLY A 328 6.21 -21.76 -1.46
C GLY A 328 6.15 -23.27 -1.20
N ILE A 329 5.46 -24.03 -2.05
CA ILE A 329 5.33 -25.49 -1.96
C ILE A 329 6.52 -26.14 -2.67
N GLY A 330 7.10 -27.18 -2.10
CA GLY A 330 8.23 -27.86 -2.70
C GLY A 330 7.84 -28.55 -4.00
N VAL A 331 8.70 -28.53 -5.02
CA VAL A 331 8.46 -29.24 -6.31
C VAL A 331 8.13 -30.73 -6.10
N LYS A 332 8.62 -31.33 -5.01
CA LYS A 332 8.37 -32.73 -4.64
C LYS A 332 6.92 -33.00 -4.22
N ASP A 333 6.20 -31.97 -3.79
CA ASP A 333 4.81 -32.06 -3.33
C ASP A 333 3.81 -31.90 -4.50
N PHE A 334 4.30 -31.60 -5.71
CA PHE A 334 3.49 -31.58 -6.94
C PHE A 334 3.30 -32.98 -7.50
N THR A 335 2.59 -33.83 -6.75
CA THR A 335 2.16 -35.14 -7.24
C THR A 335 1.04 -34.99 -8.26
N PRO A 336 0.86 -35.93 -9.23
CA PRO A 336 -0.12 -35.78 -10.29
C PRO A 336 -1.58 -35.60 -9.82
N ASP A 337 -1.91 -36.14 -8.66
CA ASP A 337 -3.24 -36.08 -8.02
C ASP A 337 -3.44 -34.82 -7.16
N ALA A 338 -2.41 -34.00 -6.96
CA ALA A 338 -2.49 -32.87 -6.07
C ALA A 338 -3.35 -31.73 -6.64
N SER A 339 -4.26 -31.22 -5.82
CA SER A 339 -5.23 -30.17 -6.19
C SER A 339 -4.64 -28.78 -6.05
N PHE A 340 -4.72 -27.97 -7.11
CA PHE A 340 -4.24 -26.59 -7.08
C PHE A 340 -5.00 -25.70 -6.09
N ASN A 341 -6.29 -25.94 -5.91
CA ASN A 341 -7.08 -25.20 -4.93
C ASN A 341 -6.63 -25.49 -3.49
N GLU A 342 -6.33 -26.76 -3.19
CA GLU A 342 -5.81 -27.17 -1.87
C GLU A 342 -4.38 -26.65 -1.63
N MET A 343 -3.63 -26.44 -2.71
CA MET A 343 -2.30 -25.81 -2.72
C MET A 343 -2.34 -24.28 -2.60
N GLY A 344 -3.53 -23.67 -2.43
CA GLY A 344 -3.68 -22.22 -2.32
C GLY A 344 -3.54 -21.47 -3.63
N ILE A 345 -3.64 -22.16 -4.77
CA ILE A 345 -3.74 -21.54 -6.09
C ILE A 345 -5.21 -21.16 -6.33
N ASP A 346 -5.62 -20.06 -5.72
CA ASP A 346 -6.93 -19.45 -5.91
C ASP A 346 -7.03 -18.61 -7.19
N SER A 347 -8.14 -17.91 -7.41
CA SER A 347 -8.33 -17.03 -8.58
C SER A 347 -7.28 -15.92 -8.71
N LEU A 348 -6.74 -15.40 -7.59
CA LEU A 348 -5.72 -14.36 -7.60
C LEU A 348 -4.35 -14.98 -7.89
N MET A 349 -3.99 -16.07 -7.21
CA MET A 349 -2.73 -16.78 -7.43
C MET A 349 -2.64 -17.36 -8.86
N SER A 350 -3.77 -17.86 -9.39
CA SER A 350 -3.86 -18.32 -10.79
C SER A 350 -3.51 -17.19 -11.77
N LEU A 351 -3.93 -15.97 -11.47
CA LEU A 351 -3.61 -14.79 -12.26
C LEU A 351 -2.10 -14.43 -12.14
N VAL A 352 -1.52 -14.53 -10.94
CA VAL A 352 -0.08 -14.32 -10.69
C VAL A 352 0.75 -15.29 -11.50
N LEU A 353 0.41 -16.59 -11.42
CA LEU A 353 1.11 -17.65 -12.13
C LEU A 353 1.00 -17.45 -13.64
N SER A 354 -0.18 -17.16 -14.16
CA SER A 354 -0.39 -16.87 -15.58
C SER A 354 0.56 -15.78 -16.09
N GLU A 355 0.69 -14.67 -15.35
CA GLU A 355 1.56 -13.57 -15.77
C GLU A 355 3.06 -13.90 -15.61
N LYS A 356 3.45 -14.63 -14.56
CA LYS A 356 4.85 -15.04 -14.35
C LYS A 356 5.30 -16.11 -15.35
N LEU A 357 4.46 -17.09 -15.67
CA LEU A 357 4.75 -18.10 -16.67
C LEU A 357 4.97 -17.48 -18.05
N LEU A 358 4.16 -16.48 -18.42
CA LEU A 358 4.35 -15.75 -19.66
C LEU A 358 5.65 -14.93 -19.66
N ARG A 359 5.96 -14.24 -18.56
CA ARG A 359 7.14 -13.35 -18.48
C ARG A 359 8.47 -14.10 -18.36
N GLU A 360 8.50 -15.18 -17.60
CA GLU A 360 9.73 -15.89 -17.25
C GLU A 360 9.99 -17.11 -18.13
N VAL A 361 8.95 -17.86 -18.47
CA VAL A 361 9.06 -19.10 -19.26
C VAL A 361 8.62 -18.86 -20.72
N GLY A 362 7.86 -17.79 -20.99
CA GLY A 362 7.30 -17.52 -22.32
C GLY A 362 6.04 -18.32 -22.63
N VAL A 363 5.48 -19.03 -21.64
CA VAL A 363 4.31 -19.88 -21.80
C VAL A 363 3.05 -19.12 -21.45
N GLU A 364 2.14 -18.97 -22.41
CA GLU A 364 0.83 -18.37 -22.16
C GLU A 364 -0.11 -19.39 -21.51
N VAL A 365 -0.35 -19.21 -20.21
CA VAL A 365 -1.36 -19.95 -19.45
C VAL A 365 -2.45 -18.96 -19.02
N LYS A 366 -3.72 -19.27 -19.28
CA LYS A 366 -4.84 -18.44 -18.80
C LYS A 366 -5.15 -18.83 -17.36
N SER A 367 -5.61 -17.87 -16.54
CA SER A 367 -5.97 -18.16 -15.15
C SER A 367 -7.06 -19.24 -15.04
N ALA A 368 -8.00 -19.26 -15.97
CA ALA A 368 -9.04 -20.30 -16.06
C ALA A 368 -8.47 -21.72 -16.27
N THR A 369 -7.28 -21.86 -16.86
CA THR A 369 -6.64 -23.17 -17.08
C THR A 369 -6.34 -23.89 -15.76
N PHE A 370 -6.02 -23.16 -14.68
CA PHE A 370 -5.84 -23.77 -13.35
C PHE A 370 -7.17 -24.26 -12.73
N LEU A 371 -8.32 -23.79 -13.24
CA LEU A 371 -9.65 -24.26 -12.84
C LEU A 371 -10.14 -25.41 -13.75
N GLU A 372 -9.78 -25.35 -15.03
CA GLU A 372 -10.10 -26.40 -16.02
C GLU A 372 -9.22 -27.65 -15.83
N CYS A 373 -7.99 -27.48 -15.34
CA CYS A 373 -7.06 -28.52 -14.94
C CYS A 373 -6.83 -28.44 -13.42
N PRO A 374 -7.78 -28.92 -12.59
CA PRO A 374 -7.72 -28.75 -11.14
C PRO A 374 -6.54 -29.47 -10.48
N THR A 375 -5.97 -30.49 -11.12
CA THR A 375 -4.81 -31.24 -10.61
C THR A 375 -3.51 -30.92 -11.34
N VAL A 376 -2.37 -31.09 -10.65
CA VAL A 376 -1.04 -30.96 -11.26
C VAL A 376 -0.91 -31.88 -12.48
N GLY A 377 -1.40 -33.12 -12.40
CA GLY A 377 -1.34 -34.09 -13.49
C GLY A 377 -2.01 -33.57 -14.76
N GLU A 378 -3.29 -33.20 -14.66
CA GLU A 378 -4.07 -32.65 -15.79
C GLU A 378 -3.41 -31.40 -16.38
N PHE A 379 -2.82 -30.56 -15.54
CA PHE A 379 -2.14 -29.35 -16.00
C PHE A 379 -0.82 -29.64 -16.70
N THR A 380 -0.02 -30.60 -16.23
CA THR A 380 1.22 -31.00 -16.91
C THR A 380 0.94 -31.73 -18.24
N GLU A 381 -0.16 -32.49 -18.32
CA GLU A 381 -0.66 -33.05 -19.58
C GLU A 381 -1.08 -31.94 -20.55
N TRP A 382 -1.86 -30.97 -20.09
CA TRP A 382 -2.23 -29.80 -20.87
C TRP A 382 -1.00 -29.03 -21.37
N LEU A 383 -0.01 -28.78 -20.51
CA LEU A 383 1.23 -28.13 -20.91
C LEU A 383 1.95 -28.89 -22.03
N THR A 384 2.09 -30.21 -21.87
CA THR A 384 2.76 -31.07 -22.86
C THR A 384 2.00 -31.14 -24.19
N GLN A 385 0.68 -30.95 -24.16
CA GLN A 385 -0.16 -30.98 -25.35
C GLN A 385 -0.10 -29.67 -26.15
N TYR A 386 0.04 -28.53 -25.49
CA TYR A 386 -0.13 -27.21 -26.10
C TYR A 386 1.14 -26.36 -26.19
N HIS A 387 2.23 -26.77 -25.53
CA HIS A 387 3.54 -26.10 -25.52
C HIS A 387 4.67 -27.14 -25.57
#